data_AF-A0A8E6B580-F1
#
_entry.id   AF-A0A8E6B580-F1
#
_cell.length_a   1.000
_cell.length_b   1.000
_cell.length_c   1.000
_cell.angle_alpha   90.00
_cell.angle_beta   90.00
_cell.angle_gamma   90.00
#
_symmetry.space_group_name_H-M   'P 1'
#
loop_
_entity.id
_entity.type
_entity.pdbx_description
1 polymer ?
#
loop_
_entity_poly.entity_id
_entity_poly.type
_entity_poly.pdbx_seq_one_letter_code
_entity_poly.pdbx_strand_id
1 'polypeptide(L)'
;MSGEARKKLRSQMHDFRRRPEDLNPEQVQALEDLFEKVPSLGTIYHLRWEATKIFDSAPNRAEASRLLEDWIVQARETEMDWEPFITMLKNNWEGILAYFEERKSSGPVEGLNTKIRVVLRRSYGIQSLTTLWTRILLDVNWAAKKLGPTIAEIRGFVNQIQKYFSECYT
;
A
#
# COMPACT_ATOMS: atom_id res chain seq x y z
N MET A 1 -6.74 -32.37 0.38
CA MET A 1 -5.83 -32.08 1.51
C MET A 1 -6.42 -32.57 2.81
N SER A 2 -5.70 -33.38 3.58
CA SER A 2 -6.10 -33.83 4.94
C SER A 2 -6.22 -32.65 5.92
N GLY A 3 -7.09 -32.76 6.94
CA GLY A 3 -7.30 -31.72 7.96
C GLY A 3 -6.03 -31.36 8.75
N GLU A 4 -5.12 -32.31 8.91
CA GLU A 4 -3.84 -32.11 9.60
C GLU A 4 -2.87 -31.24 8.80
N ALA A 5 -2.85 -31.41 7.47
CA ALA A 5 -2.07 -30.57 6.56
C ALA A 5 -2.54 -29.10 6.60
N ARG A 6 -3.85 -28.85 6.73
CA ARG A 6 -4.41 -27.49 6.87
C ARG A 6 -4.03 -26.84 8.20
N LYS A 7 -3.94 -27.61 9.29
CA LYS A 7 -3.53 -27.11 10.61
C LYS A 7 -2.05 -26.72 10.61
N LYS A 8 -1.19 -27.55 10.03
CA LYS A 8 0.25 -27.26 9.88
C LYS A 8 0.51 -26.08 8.92
N LEU A 9 -0.26 -25.96 7.85
CA LEU A 9 -0.22 -24.80 6.96
C LEU A 9 -0.54 -23.49 7.71
N ARG A 10 -1.57 -23.50 8.57
CA ARG A 10 -1.94 -22.30 9.36
C ARG A 10 -0.84 -21.86 10.30
N SER A 11 -0.12 -22.80 10.93
CA SER A 11 1.01 -22.43 11.80
C SER A 11 2.18 -21.84 11.01
N GLN A 12 2.43 -22.33 9.79
CA GLN A 12 3.54 -21.86 8.94
C GLN A 12 3.19 -20.59 8.13
N MET A 13 1.92 -20.19 8.10
CA MET A 13 1.43 -19.04 7.34
C MET A 13 2.01 -17.70 7.82
N HIS A 14 2.41 -17.62 9.09
CA HIS A 14 3.12 -16.45 9.62
C HIS A 14 4.46 -16.27 8.92
N ASP A 15 5.28 -17.32 8.90
CA ASP A 15 6.62 -17.29 8.32
C ASP A 15 6.57 -17.19 6.80
N PHE A 16 5.56 -17.83 6.17
CA PHE A 16 5.27 -17.67 4.74
C PHE A 16 5.07 -16.20 4.34
N ARG A 17 4.66 -15.30 5.24
CA ARG A 17 4.43 -13.88 4.92
C ARG A 17 5.60 -12.96 5.24
N ARG A 18 6.62 -13.47 5.93
CA ARG A 18 7.80 -12.69 6.33
C ARG A 18 8.84 -12.67 5.23
N ARG A 19 9.63 -11.59 5.18
CA ARG A 19 10.72 -11.43 4.22
C ARG A 19 11.70 -12.60 4.36
N PRO A 20 12.27 -13.13 3.26
CA PRO A 20 13.23 -14.22 3.34
C PRO A 20 14.43 -13.87 4.22
N GLU A 21 14.88 -12.61 4.20
CA GLU A 21 15.97 -12.12 5.06
C GLU A 21 15.67 -12.13 6.57
N ASP A 22 14.39 -12.19 6.98
CA ASP A 22 13.98 -12.18 8.39
C ASP A 22 13.84 -13.59 8.98
N LEU A 23 13.94 -14.63 8.15
CA LEU A 23 13.73 -16.01 8.55
C LEU A 23 15.01 -16.62 9.09
N ASN A 24 14.89 -17.38 10.18
CA ASN A 24 16.01 -18.19 10.67
C ASN A 24 16.12 -19.50 9.86
N PRO A 25 17.25 -20.24 9.96
CA PRO A 25 17.45 -21.46 9.18
C PRO A 25 16.38 -22.53 9.38
N GLU A 26 15.85 -22.68 10.60
CA GLU A 26 14.78 -23.65 10.92
C GLU A 26 13.47 -23.29 10.22
N GLN A 27 13.13 -21.99 10.17
CA GLN A 27 11.94 -21.47 9.50
C GLN A 27 12.03 -21.62 7.98
N VAL A 28 13.22 -21.38 7.42
CA VAL A 28 13.49 -21.61 5.99
C VAL A 28 13.28 -23.09 5.66
N GLN A 29 13.92 -23.99 6.41
CA GLN A 29 13.76 -25.43 6.19
C GLN A 29 12.29 -25.88 6.32
N ALA A 30 11.56 -25.34 7.30
CA ALA A 30 10.15 -25.67 7.48
C ALA A 30 9.28 -25.21 6.30
N LEU A 31 9.63 -24.11 5.61
CA LEU A 31 8.96 -23.66 4.39
C LEU A 31 9.34 -24.52 3.18
N GLU A 32 10.61 -24.92 3.05
CA GLU A 32 11.04 -25.84 1.99
C GLU A 32 10.29 -27.18 2.08
N ASP A 33 10.20 -27.76 3.29
CA ASP A 33 9.41 -28.97 3.56
C ASP A 33 7.92 -28.81 3.21
N LEU A 34 7.40 -27.58 3.27
CA LEU A 34 6.03 -27.26 2.89
C LEU A 34 5.89 -27.15 1.37
N PHE A 35 6.86 -26.53 0.70
CA PHE A 35 6.87 -26.38 -0.76
C PHE A 35 7.04 -27.72 -1.47
N GLU A 36 7.82 -28.64 -0.91
CA GLU A 36 7.92 -30.01 -1.44
C GLU A 36 6.55 -30.73 -1.44
N LYS A 37 5.72 -30.47 -0.43
CA LYS A 37 4.37 -31.05 -0.30
C LYS A 37 3.32 -30.33 -1.13
N VAL A 38 3.50 -29.03 -1.32
CA VAL A 38 2.57 -28.16 -2.07
C VAL A 38 3.39 -27.21 -2.94
N PRO A 39 3.86 -27.68 -4.12
CA PRO A 39 4.77 -26.90 -4.97
C PRO A 39 4.22 -25.53 -5.38
N SER A 40 2.91 -25.43 -5.58
CA SER A 40 2.25 -24.17 -5.92
C SER A 40 2.45 -23.07 -4.87
N LEU A 41 2.59 -23.41 -3.58
CA LEU A 41 2.90 -22.43 -2.54
C LEU A 41 4.32 -21.89 -2.68
N GLY A 42 5.28 -22.74 -3.08
CA GLY A 42 6.65 -22.31 -3.35
C GLY A 42 6.68 -21.33 -4.52
N THR A 43 6.01 -21.66 -5.62
CA THR A 43 5.88 -20.78 -6.78
C THR A 43 5.30 -19.40 -6.40
N ILE A 44 4.19 -19.39 -5.63
CA ILE A 44 3.58 -18.13 -5.16
C ILE A 44 4.54 -17.36 -4.25
N TYR A 45 5.25 -18.06 -3.36
CA TYR A 45 6.19 -17.44 -2.41
C TYR A 45 7.31 -16.73 -3.15
N HIS A 46 7.96 -17.41 -4.11
CA HIS A 46 9.07 -16.86 -4.88
C HIS A 46 8.62 -15.69 -5.75
N LEU A 47 7.56 -15.86 -6.55
CA LEU A 47 7.05 -14.78 -7.40
C LEU A 47 6.69 -13.51 -6.60
N ARG A 48 6.09 -13.67 -5.41
CA ARG A 48 5.78 -12.52 -4.55
C ARG A 48 7.05 -11.78 -4.11
N TRP A 49 8.08 -12.51 -3.69
CA TRP A 49 9.32 -11.89 -3.22
C TRP A 49 10.18 -11.34 -4.35
N GLU A 50 10.13 -11.94 -5.54
CA GLU A 50 10.73 -11.38 -6.74
C GLU A 50 10.09 -10.05 -7.12
N ALA A 51 8.75 -9.97 -7.14
CA ALA A 51 8.04 -8.71 -7.34
C ALA A 51 8.47 -7.68 -6.29
N THR A 52 8.49 -8.07 -5.00
CA THR A 52 8.92 -7.17 -3.91
C THR A 52 10.35 -6.67 -4.11
N LYS A 53 11.26 -7.54 -4.53
CA LYS A 53 12.66 -7.18 -4.82
C LYS A 53 12.75 -6.14 -5.92
N ILE A 54 11.92 -6.22 -6.96
CA ILE A 54 11.86 -5.20 -8.02
C ILE A 54 11.52 -3.83 -7.40
N PHE A 55 10.50 -3.75 -6.55
CA PHE A 55 10.14 -2.51 -5.85
C PHE A 55 11.25 -1.97 -4.93
N ASP A 56 11.97 -2.87 -4.25
CA ASP A 56 13.04 -2.49 -3.34
C ASP A 56 14.30 -2.01 -4.11
N SER A 57 14.69 -2.68 -5.20
CA SER A 57 16.00 -2.50 -5.84
C SER A 57 16.03 -1.81 -7.20
N ALA A 58 14.91 -1.73 -7.95
CA ALA A 58 14.96 -1.18 -9.31
C ALA A 58 15.36 0.32 -9.30
N PRO A 59 16.42 0.71 -10.03
CA PRO A 59 17.05 2.02 -9.85
C PRO A 59 16.25 3.19 -10.42
N ASN A 60 15.40 2.93 -11.42
CA ASN A 60 14.62 3.95 -12.11
C ASN A 60 13.40 3.32 -12.79
N ARG A 61 12.53 4.19 -13.29
CA ARG A 61 11.31 3.85 -14.01
C ARG A 61 11.51 2.87 -15.18
N ALA A 62 12.52 3.10 -16.02
CA ALA A 62 12.73 2.28 -17.21
C ALA A 62 13.10 0.84 -16.83
N GLU A 63 14.02 0.69 -15.87
CA GLU A 63 14.43 -0.63 -15.41
C GLU A 63 13.31 -1.35 -14.63
N ALA A 64 12.52 -0.61 -13.84
CA ALA A 64 11.34 -1.17 -13.17
C ALA A 64 10.30 -1.69 -14.17
N SER A 65 10.02 -0.95 -15.25
CA SER A 65 9.10 -1.38 -16.31
C SER A 65 9.56 -2.70 -16.92
N ARG A 66 10.84 -2.77 -17.30
CA ARG A 66 11.44 -3.97 -17.90
C ARG A 66 11.35 -5.17 -16.97
N LEU A 67 11.75 -5.00 -15.71
CA LEU A 67 11.72 -6.08 -14.70
C LEU A 67 10.29 -6.55 -14.39
N LEU A 68 9.33 -5.64 -14.31
CA LEU A 68 7.92 -6.00 -14.09
C LEU A 68 7.31 -6.71 -15.30
N GLU A 69 7.69 -6.34 -16.53
CA GLU A 69 7.30 -7.06 -17.74
C GLU A 69 7.87 -8.48 -17.76
N ASP A 70 9.17 -8.64 -17.45
CA ASP A 70 9.81 -9.95 -17.32
C ASP A 70 9.11 -10.79 -16.24
N TRP A 71 8.77 -10.18 -15.10
CA TRP A 71 8.03 -10.84 -14.02
C TRP A 71 6.63 -11.29 -14.46
N ILE A 72 5.90 -10.48 -15.25
CA ILE A 72 4.59 -10.85 -15.81
C ILE A 72 4.70 -12.07 -16.71
N VAL A 73 5.74 -12.16 -17.54
CA VAL A 73 5.99 -13.32 -18.40
C VAL A 73 6.18 -14.56 -17.53
N GLN A 74 7.07 -14.50 -16.55
CA GLN A 74 7.32 -15.61 -15.62
C GLN A 74 6.06 -16.02 -14.85
N ALA A 75 5.27 -15.06 -14.35
CA ALA A 75 4.03 -15.34 -13.64
C ALA A 75 3.01 -16.11 -14.52
N ARG A 76 2.94 -15.77 -15.81
CA ARG A 76 2.03 -16.42 -16.77
C ARG A 76 2.47 -17.81 -17.22
N GLU A 77 3.75 -18.13 -17.07
CA GLU A 77 4.26 -19.49 -17.33
C GLU A 77 3.90 -20.46 -16.20
N THR A 78 3.46 -19.96 -15.05
CA THR A 78 3.02 -20.80 -13.94
C THR A 78 1.59 -21.31 -14.14
N GLU A 79 1.26 -22.45 -13.53
CA GLU A 79 -0.10 -23.02 -13.55
C GLU A 79 -1.13 -22.22 -12.72
N MET A 80 -0.74 -21.07 -12.18
CA MET A 80 -1.55 -20.24 -11.30
C MET A 80 -2.26 -19.12 -12.07
N ASP A 81 -3.49 -18.81 -11.68
CA ASP A 81 -4.22 -17.67 -12.23
C ASP A 81 -3.75 -16.35 -11.62
N TRP A 82 -2.79 -15.71 -12.30
CA TRP A 82 -2.29 -14.37 -11.96
C TRP A 82 -3.02 -13.26 -12.72
N GLU A 83 -3.92 -13.58 -13.65
CA GLU A 83 -4.47 -12.58 -14.56
C GLU A 83 -5.27 -11.47 -13.85
N PRO A 84 -6.02 -11.71 -12.76
CA PRO A 84 -6.63 -10.63 -11.98
C PRO A 84 -5.60 -9.64 -11.41
N PHE A 85 -4.47 -10.16 -10.91
CA PHE A 85 -3.40 -9.31 -10.38
C PHE A 85 -2.67 -8.56 -11.49
N ILE A 86 -2.32 -9.25 -12.58
CA ILE A 86 -1.66 -8.65 -13.75
C ILE A 86 -2.54 -7.56 -14.37
N THR A 87 -3.85 -7.79 -14.47
CA THR A 87 -4.82 -6.79 -14.95
C THR A 87 -4.81 -5.55 -14.05
N MET A 88 -4.87 -5.73 -12.73
CA MET A 88 -4.79 -4.62 -11.77
C MET A 88 -3.47 -3.85 -11.91
N LEU A 89 -2.35 -4.58 -12.01
CA LEU A 89 -1.01 -4.01 -12.17
C LEU A 89 -0.92 -3.17 -13.46
N LYS A 90 -1.40 -3.69 -14.59
CA LYS A 90 -1.41 -2.97 -15.88
C LYS A 90 -2.35 -1.77 -15.88
N ASN A 91 -3.53 -1.88 -15.27
CA ASN A 91 -4.47 -0.75 -15.16
C ASN A 91 -3.90 0.41 -14.36
N ASN A 92 -2.94 0.15 -13.47
CA ASN A 92 -2.28 1.16 -12.64
C ASN A 92 -0.81 1.39 -13.03
N TRP A 93 -0.39 0.94 -14.22
CA TRP A 93 1.02 0.85 -14.64
C TRP A 93 1.77 2.18 -14.47
N GLU A 94 1.18 3.27 -14.95
CA GLU A 94 1.78 4.61 -14.88
C GLU A 94 2.01 5.08 -13.44
N GLY A 95 1.05 4.83 -12.54
CA GLY A 95 1.16 5.18 -11.13
C GLY A 95 2.16 4.29 -10.38
N ILE A 96 2.22 3.01 -10.73
CA ILE A 96 3.23 2.08 -10.21
C ILE A 96 4.63 2.52 -10.63
N LEU A 97 4.81 2.87 -11.90
CA LEU A 97 6.11 3.29 -12.42
C LEU A 97 6.57 4.65 -11.86
N ALA A 98 5.63 5.55 -11.56
CA ALA A 98 5.94 6.83 -10.91
C ALA A 98 6.59 6.66 -9.52
N TYR A 99 6.32 5.55 -8.82
CA TYR A 99 7.01 5.23 -7.57
C TYR A 99 8.53 5.18 -7.76
N PHE A 100 9.04 4.72 -8.90
CA PHE A 100 10.47 4.56 -9.13
C PHE A 100 11.21 5.85 -9.50
N GLU A 101 10.49 6.96 -9.66
CA GLU A 101 11.09 8.29 -9.89
C GLU A 101 11.47 8.96 -8.57
N GLU A 102 10.56 8.98 -7.60
CA GLU A 102 10.77 9.71 -6.33
C GLU A 102 10.78 8.80 -5.09
N ARG A 103 10.40 7.51 -5.23
CA ARG A 103 10.26 6.52 -4.16
C ARG A 103 9.45 7.02 -2.96
N LYS A 104 8.45 7.88 -3.21
CA LYS A 104 7.56 8.39 -2.18
C LYS A 104 6.64 7.28 -1.69
N SER A 105 6.69 6.99 -0.39
CA SER A 105 5.75 6.07 0.24
C SER A 105 4.41 6.74 0.50
N SER A 106 3.35 5.93 0.66
CA SER A 106 2.03 6.38 1.11
C SER A 106 2.02 6.81 2.59
N GLY A 107 3.11 6.61 3.34
CA GLY A 107 3.19 6.86 4.78
C GLY A 107 2.71 8.25 5.23
N PRO A 108 3.12 9.35 4.58
CA PRO A 108 2.60 10.68 4.89
C PRO A 108 1.08 10.82 4.66
N VAL A 109 0.57 10.21 3.58
CA VAL A 109 -0.86 10.21 3.23
C VAL A 109 -1.66 9.38 4.23
N GLU A 110 -1.15 8.21 4.62
CA GLU A 110 -1.74 7.34 5.64
C GLU A 110 -1.75 7.99 7.02
N GLY A 111 -0.66 8.66 7.38
CA GLY A 111 -0.57 9.45 8.61
C GLY A 111 -1.59 10.59 8.63
N LEU A 112 -1.76 11.29 7.51
CA LEU A 112 -2.78 12.31 7.34
C LEU A 112 -4.20 11.72 7.47
N ASN A 113 -4.49 10.62 6.76
CA ASN A 113 -5.79 9.94 6.81
C ASN A 113 -6.12 9.47 8.23
N THR A 114 -5.14 8.93 8.95
CA THR A 114 -5.28 8.51 10.35
C THR A 114 -5.61 9.70 11.23
N LYS A 115 -4.90 10.83 11.06
CA LYS A 115 -5.13 12.06 11.81
C LYS A 115 -6.53 12.63 11.56
N ILE A 116 -6.97 12.70 10.30
CA ILE A 116 -8.33 13.10 9.92
C ILE A 116 -9.36 12.19 10.60
N ARG A 117 -9.17 10.87 10.59
CA ARG A 117 -10.08 9.91 11.23
C ARG A 117 -10.16 10.12 12.74
N VAL A 118 -9.05 10.42 13.41
CA VAL A 118 -9.04 10.77 14.85
C VAL A 118 -9.82 12.07 15.10
N VAL A 119 -9.68 13.07 14.22
CA VAL A 119 -10.44 14.32 14.31
C VAL A 119 -11.94 14.09 14.13
N LEU A 120 -12.34 13.23 13.18
CA LEU A 120 -13.73 12.86 12.99
C LEU A 120 -14.29 12.14 14.24
N ARG A 121 -13.54 11.19 14.81
CA ARG A 121 -13.91 10.46 16.04
C ARG A 121 -14.03 11.34 17.28
N ARG A 122 -13.41 12.50 17.36
CA ARG A 122 -13.58 13.42 18.50
C ARG A 122 -14.60 14.54 18.24
N SER A 123 -15.10 14.63 17.02
CA SER A 123 -16.02 15.66 16.56
C SER A 123 -17.47 15.17 16.48
N TYR A 124 -17.83 14.15 17.28
CA TYR A 124 -19.21 13.67 17.36
C TYR A 124 -20.16 14.80 17.71
N GLY A 125 -21.27 14.91 16.96
CA GLY A 125 -22.28 15.96 17.14
C GLY A 125 -22.05 17.24 16.34
N ILE A 126 -20.93 17.40 15.63
CA ILE A 126 -20.74 18.51 14.70
C ILE A 126 -21.52 18.23 13.40
N GLN A 127 -22.57 19.02 13.16
CA GLN A 127 -23.42 18.91 11.96
C GLN A 127 -22.97 19.83 10.81
N SER A 128 -22.17 20.86 11.12
CA SER A 128 -21.67 21.82 10.13
C SER A 128 -20.40 21.32 9.46
N LEU A 129 -20.47 21.10 8.15
CA LEU A 129 -19.32 20.68 7.33
C LEU A 129 -18.18 21.71 7.39
N THR A 130 -18.47 23.02 7.35
CA THR A 130 -17.49 24.09 7.48
C THR A 130 -16.75 24.05 8.82
N THR A 131 -17.47 23.74 9.90
CA THR A 131 -16.87 23.60 11.24
C THR A 131 -15.97 22.38 11.31
N LEU A 132 -16.39 21.26 10.70
CA LEU A 132 -15.59 20.04 10.61
C LEU A 132 -14.29 20.26 9.82
N TRP A 133 -14.36 20.95 8.67
CA TRP A 133 -13.18 21.31 7.89
C TRP A 133 -12.21 22.22 8.64
N THR A 134 -12.73 23.24 9.32
CA THR A 134 -11.92 24.13 10.16
C THR A 134 -11.18 23.34 11.23
N ARG A 135 -11.86 22.39 11.87
CA ARG A 135 -11.28 21.52 12.89
C ARG A 135 -10.18 20.62 12.32
N ILE A 136 -10.43 19.96 11.19
CA ILE A 136 -9.43 19.14 10.49
C ILE A 136 -8.19 19.98 10.16
N LEU A 137 -8.38 21.18 9.59
CA LEU A 137 -7.27 22.04 9.17
C LEU A 137 -6.38 22.49 10.34
N LEU A 138 -7.01 22.90 11.45
CA LEU A 138 -6.33 23.27 12.69
C LEU A 138 -5.56 22.08 13.27
N ASP A 139 -6.20 20.91 13.32
CA ASP A 139 -5.66 19.73 14.00
C ASP A 139 -4.54 19.07 13.23
N VAL A 140 -4.65 19.02 11.90
CA VAL A 140 -3.57 18.54 11.02
C VAL A 140 -2.32 19.42 11.16
N ASN A 141 -2.44 20.61 11.76
CA ASN A 141 -1.36 21.54 12.07
C ASN A 141 -0.56 21.95 10.82
N TRP A 142 -1.25 21.95 9.67
CA TRP A 142 -0.77 22.51 8.42
C TRP A 142 -0.92 24.04 8.43
N ALA A 143 -1.90 24.54 9.18
CA ALA A 143 -2.13 25.97 9.40
C ALA A 143 -0.92 26.65 10.05
N ALA A 144 -0.34 26.11 11.13
CA ALA A 144 0.81 26.75 11.79
C ALA A 144 2.07 26.84 10.91
N LYS A 145 2.20 26.00 9.87
CA LYS A 145 3.34 26.00 8.95
C LYS A 145 3.15 26.86 7.70
N LYS A 146 1.92 27.23 7.33
CA LYS A 146 1.61 27.87 6.04
C LYS A 146 0.64 29.06 6.11
N LEU A 147 -0.11 29.21 7.19
CA LEU A 147 -1.10 30.26 7.40
C LEU A 147 -0.66 31.12 8.59
N GLY A 148 -0.87 32.44 8.48
CA GLY A 148 -0.72 33.34 9.62
C GLY A 148 -1.58 32.90 10.81
N PRO A 149 -1.30 33.40 12.03
CA PRO A 149 -1.90 32.91 13.26
C PRO A 149 -3.41 33.21 13.40
N THR A 150 -4.08 33.82 12.41
CA THR A 150 -5.44 34.33 12.59
C THR A 150 -6.54 33.38 12.09
N ILE A 151 -7.65 33.31 12.84
CA ILE A 151 -8.83 32.49 12.50
C ILE A 151 -9.46 32.93 11.17
N ALA A 152 -9.34 34.20 10.80
CA ALA A 152 -9.89 34.73 9.55
C ALA A 152 -9.17 34.14 8.31
N GLU A 153 -7.84 34.08 8.34
CA GLU A 153 -7.03 33.50 7.27
C GLU A 153 -7.32 32.01 7.09
N ILE A 154 -7.45 31.28 8.21
CA ILE A 154 -7.85 29.87 8.23
C ILE A 154 -9.20 29.65 7.55
N ARG A 155 -10.21 30.47 7.86
CA ARG A 155 -11.53 30.37 7.25
C ARG A 155 -11.51 30.68 5.75
N GLY A 156 -10.76 31.72 5.34
CA GLY A 156 -10.60 32.07 3.94
C GLY A 156 -9.96 30.94 3.12
N PHE A 157 -8.93 30.30 3.67
CA PHE A 157 -8.26 29.18 3.04
C PHE A 157 -9.15 27.93 2.93
N VAL A 158 -9.89 27.58 3.99
CA VAL A 158 -10.85 26.47 3.97
C VAL A 158 -11.89 26.67 2.87
N ASN A 159 -12.43 27.88 2.72
CA ASN A 159 -13.41 28.18 1.67
C ASN A 159 -12.83 28.01 0.25
N GLN A 160 -11.56 28.39 0.02
CA GLN A 160 -10.90 28.18 -1.27
C GLN A 160 -10.71 26.70 -1.60
N ILE A 161 -10.26 25.90 -0.63
CA ILE A 161 -10.13 24.45 -0.79
C ILE A 161 -11.49 23.82 -1.10
N GLN A 162 -12.52 24.17 -0.33
CA GLN A 162 -13.87 23.63 -0.52
C GLN A 162 -14.38 23.92 -1.93
N LYS A 163 -14.20 25.15 -2.42
CA LYS A 163 -14.58 25.53 -3.78
C LYS A 163 -13.87 24.68 -4.83
N TYR A 164 -12.56 24.51 -4.71
CA TYR A 164 -11.77 23.69 -5.63
C TYR A 164 -12.27 22.23 -5.68
N PHE A 165 -12.54 21.62 -4.52
CA PHE A 165 -13.08 20.26 -4.48
C PHE A 165 -14.51 20.17 -5.01
N SER A 166 -15.37 21.16 -4.76
CA SER A 166 -16.72 21.19 -5.32
C SER A 166 -16.72 21.24 -6.85
N GLU A 167 -15.75 21.92 -7.46
CA GLU A 167 -15.59 22.00 -8.91
C GLU A 167 -15.05 20.69 -9.53
N CYS A 168 -14.34 19.85 -8.76
CA CYS A 168 -13.80 18.57 -9.25
C CYS A 168 -14.78 17.39 -9.20
N TYR A 169 -15.93 17.53 -8.52
CA TYR A 169 -16.91 16.44 -8.32
C TYR A 169 -18.30 16.75 -8.92
N THR A 170 -18.39 17.76 -9.79
CA THR A 170 -19.52 18.04 -10.70
C THR A 170 -19.15 17.69 -12.12
#